data_AF-A0AA40D530-F1
#
_entry.id   AF-A0AA40D530-F1
#
_cell.length_a   1.000
_cell.length_b   1.000
_cell.length_c   1.000
_cell.angle_alpha   90.00
_cell.angle_beta   90.00
_cell.angle_gamma   90.00
#
_symmetry.space_group_name_H-M   'P 1'
#
loop_
_entity.id
_entity.type
_entity.pdbx_description
1 polymer ?
#
loop_
_entity_poly.entity_id
_entity_poly.type
_entity_poly.pdbx_seq_one_letter_code
_entity_poly.pdbx_strand_id
1 'polypeptide(L)'
;MKFTLSTLSLAALAALPVELVSAGFAASCSWSWQDPKYVVATCTKRDGTPWRTRQDMNLCVGVNIWSGALISANVGNAWAGSNNCHNTHKDGSTNIKSTCWDWYEGDVTTSLNIGE
;
A
#
# COMPACT_ATOMS: atom_id res chain seq x y z
N MET A 1 14.33 3.10 -42.39
CA MET A 1 14.93 2.64 -41.11
C MET A 1 13.82 2.01 -40.29
N LYS A 2 13.96 0.74 -39.90
CA LYS A 2 12.90 -0.09 -39.30
C LYS A 2 13.07 -0.01 -37.77
N PHE A 3 12.17 0.69 -37.08
CA PHE A 3 12.14 0.70 -35.61
C PHE A 3 11.64 -0.66 -35.14
N THR A 4 12.55 -1.53 -34.74
CA THR A 4 12.21 -2.70 -33.95
C THR A 4 11.91 -2.22 -32.54
N LEU A 5 10.64 -2.32 -32.12
CA LEU A 5 10.22 -2.26 -30.72
C LEU A 5 10.79 -3.48 -29.99
N SER A 6 12.08 -3.41 -29.69
CA SER A 6 12.74 -4.39 -28.85
C SER A 6 12.41 -4.06 -27.39
N THR A 7 11.55 -4.90 -26.81
CA THR A 7 11.52 -5.19 -25.38
C THR A 7 11.39 -3.98 -24.47
N LEU A 8 10.16 -3.51 -24.28
CA LEU A 8 9.71 -3.04 -22.96
C LEU A 8 9.86 -4.23 -22.01
N SER A 9 11.06 -4.39 -21.46
CA SER A 9 11.33 -5.32 -20.37
C SER A 9 10.28 -5.06 -19.29
N LEU A 10 9.66 -6.14 -18.83
CA LEU A 10 8.75 -6.28 -17.69
C LEU A 10 9.38 -5.72 -16.37
N ALA A 11 9.77 -4.46 -16.36
CA ALA A 11 10.34 -3.73 -15.24
C ALA A 11 9.32 -2.73 -14.66
N ALA A 12 8.03 -3.01 -14.85
CA ALA A 12 6.95 -2.41 -14.09
C ALA A 12 6.36 -3.43 -13.10
N LEU A 13 7.21 -4.27 -12.51
CA LEU A 13 6.98 -4.75 -11.14
C LEU A 13 7.27 -3.57 -10.22
N ALA A 14 6.36 -2.60 -10.16
CA ALA A 14 6.28 -1.71 -9.01
C ALA A 14 5.41 -2.41 -7.97
N ALA A 15 5.94 -3.53 -7.45
CA ALA A 15 5.62 -3.94 -6.11
C ALA A 15 5.92 -2.71 -5.27
N LEU A 16 4.92 -2.23 -4.52
CA LEU A 16 4.96 -1.14 -3.54
C LEU A 16 6.19 -0.22 -3.72
N PRO A 17 6.07 1.05 -4.14
CA PRO A 17 7.23 1.90 -4.42
C PRO A 17 8.32 1.63 -3.40
N VAL A 18 9.47 1.13 -3.88
CA VAL A 18 10.54 0.45 -3.10
C VAL A 18 10.98 1.23 -1.86
N GLU A 19 10.61 2.51 -1.78
CA GLU A 19 10.79 3.40 -0.65
C GLU A 19 9.87 3.10 0.58
N LEU A 20 8.73 2.40 0.41
CA LEU A 20 7.89 1.95 1.53
C LEU A 20 8.26 0.53 2.03
N VAL A 21 8.76 -0.34 1.15
CA VAL A 21 9.08 -1.78 1.40
C VAL A 21 10.50 -1.96 1.92
N SER A 22 11.02 -0.99 2.66
CA SER A 22 12.31 -1.17 3.32
C SER A 22 12.08 -1.15 4.82
N ALA A 23 12.83 -1.99 5.53
CA ALA A 23 13.03 -1.88 6.98
C ALA A 23 13.44 -0.47 7.47
N GLY A 24 13.71 0.47 6.54
CA GLY A 24 13.93 1.90 6.79
C GLY A 24 12.69 2.79 6.77
N PHE A 25 11.53 2.38 6.22
CA PHE A 25 10.34 3.24 6.17
C PHE A 25 9.85 3.59 7.59
N ALA A 26 9.64 2.58 8.43
CA ALA A 26 9.22 2.78 9.81
C ALA A 26 10.26 3.52 10.68
N ALA A 27 11.56 3.36 10.35
CA ALA A 27 12.66 3.94 11.11
C ALA A 27 12.97 5.39 10.73
N SER A 28 12.72 5.77 9.46
CA SER A 28 13.08 7.08 8.91
C SER A 28 11.88 7.99 8.62
N CYS A 29 10.66 7.47 8.74
CA CYS A 29 9.44 8.17 8.38
C CYS A 29 8.40 8.20 9.51
N SER A 30 7.83 9.38 9.73
CA SER A 30 6.54 9.52 10.40
C SER A 30 5.43 9.52 9.35
N TRP A 31 4.37 8.75 9.54
CA TRP A 31 3.27 8.69 8.57
C TRP A 31 1.89 8.65 9.21
N SER A 32 0.86 8.97 8.43
CA SER A 32 -0.55 8.89 8.80
C SER A 32 -1.38 8.31 7.66
N TRP A 33 -2.50 7.68 8.02
CA TRP A 33 -3.55 7.38 7.06
C TRP A 33 -4.31 8.66 6.71
N GLN A 34 -4.67 8.81 5.44
CA GLN A 34 -5.52 9.86 4.94
C GLN A 34 -6.62 9.23 4.09
N ASP A 35 -7.86 9.42 4.53
CA ASP A 35 -9.02 8.93 3.80
C ASP A 35 -9.09 9.44 2.36
N PRO A 36 -9.57 8.61 1.42
CA PRO A 36 -10.10 7.25 1.66
C PRO A 36 -9.06 6.13 1.54
N LYS A 37 -7.83 6.41 1.07
CA LYS A 37 -6.90 5.36 0.60
C LYS A 37 -5.43 5.74 0.54
N TYR A 38 -5.02 6.82 1.22
CA TYR A 38 -3.68 7.37 1.07
C TYR A 38 -2.86 7.19 2.34
N VAL A 39 -1.59 6.84 2.17
CA VAL A 39 -0.57 6.99 3.21
C VAL A 39 0.20 8.27 2.91
N VAL A 40 0.26 9.17 3.88
CA VAL A 40 1.10 10.37 3.81
C VAL A 40 2.25 10.20 4.78
N ALA A 41 3.48 10.25 4.28
CA ALA A 41 4.68 10.06 5.07
C ALA A 41 5.58 11.29 4.96
N THR A 42 6.25 11.62 6.05
CA THR A 42 7.38 12.56 6.10
C THR A 42 8.60 11.77 6.55
N CYS A 43 9.55 11.63 5.64
CA CYS A 43 10.77 10.85 5.78
C CYS A 43 11.99 11.78 5.81
N THR A 44 13.13 11.27 6.25
CA THR A 44 14.42 11.96 6.11
C THR A 44 15.22 11.32 4.98
N LYS A 45 15.63 12.11 3.97
CA LYS A 45 16.52 11.64 2.91
C LYS A 45 17.89 11.29 3.47
N ARG A 46 18.71 10.59 2.68
CA ARG A 46 20.10 10.24 3.04
C ARG A 46 20.95 11.48 3.40
N ASP A 47 20.66 12.64 2.80
CA ASP A 47 21.35 13.90 3.06
C ASP A 47 20.82 14.67 4.29
N GLY A 48 19.86 14.10 5.04
CA GLY A 48 19.24 14.75 6.20
C GLY A 48 18.05 15.65 5.86
N THR A 49 17.73 15.87 4.58
CA THR A 49 16.63 16.74 4.17
C THR A 49 15.28 16.06 4.43
N PRO A 50 14.30 16.73 5.07
CA PRO A 50 12.95 16.18 5.20
C PRO A 50 12.28 16.11 3.82
N TRP A 51 11.61 14.99 3.56
CA TRP A 51 10.89 14.73 2.33
C TRP A 51 9.49 14.20 2.64
N ARG A 52 8.49 14.87 2.10
CA ARG A 52 7.09 14.46 2.26
C ARG A 52 6.62 13.75 1.00
N THR A 53 5.99 12.61 1.17
CA THR A 53 5.44 11.79 0.11
C THR A 53 4.01 11.36 0.42
N ARG A 54 3.28 10.98 -0.63
CA ARG A 54 1.92 10.46 -0.56
C ARG A 54 1.82 9.27 -1.49
N GLN A 55 1.38 8.13 -0.95
CA GLN A 55 1.15 6.91 -1.69
C GLN A 55 -0.35 6.62 -1.77
N ASP A 56 -0.86 6.35 -2.97
CA ASP A 56 -2.18 5.75 -3.15
C ASP A 56 -2.07 4.25 -2.86
N MET A 57 -2.68 3.80 -1.77
CA MET A 57 -2.59 2.41 -1.34
C MET A 57 -3.48 1.49 -2.17
N ASN A 58 -4.46 2.01 -2.94
CA ASN A 58 -5.18 1.17 -3.90
C ASN A 58 -4.25 0.62 -4.98
N LEU A 59 -3.13 1.27 -5.29
CA LEU A 59 -2.24 0.74 -6.33
C LEU A 59 -1.50 -0.52 -5.88
N CYS A 60 -1.34 -0.71 -4.57
CA CYS A 60 -0.45 -1.70 -3.99
C CYS A 60 -1.08 -2.62 -2.94
N VAL A 61 -2.33 -2.41 -2.55
CA VAL A 61 -3.03 -3.22 -1.55
C VAL A 61 -4.34 -3.78 -2.13
N GLY A 62 -4.46 -5.10 -2.07
CA GLY A 62 -5.67 -5.85 -2.42
C GLY A 62 -6.33 -6.47 -1.19
N VAL A 63 -7.42 -7.19 -1.44
CA VAL A 63 -8.12 -8.02 -0.45
C VAL A 63 -8.14 -9.44 -0.96
N ASN A 64 -7.76 -10.40 -0.12
CA ASN A 64 -8.05 -11.79 -0.37
C ASN A 64 -9.55 -12.02 -0.15
N ILE A 65 -10.29 -12.16 -1.25
CA ILE A 65 -11.75 -12.26 -1.24
C ILE A 65 -12.28 -13.38 -0.34
N TRP A 66 -11.54 -14.47 -0.15
CA TRP A 66 -12.00 -15.63 0.62
C TRP A 66 -11.80 -15.50 2.13
N SER A 67 -11.12 -14.45 2.59
CA SER A 67 -10.77 -14.26 4.01
C SER A 67 -10.92 -12.82 4.48
N GLY A 68 -11.24 -11.88 3.58
CA GLY A 68 -11.19 -10.45 3.86
C GLY A 68 -9.78 -9.92 4.16
N ALA A 69 -8.72 -10.73 4.09
CA ALA A 69 -7.39 -10.29 4.50
C ALA A 69 -6.78 -9.25 3.55
N LEU A 70 -6.21 -8.17 4.10
CA LEU A 70 -5.41 -7.23 3.30
C LEU A 70 -4.13 -7.92 2.83
N ILE A 71 -3.80 -7.74 1.55
CA ILE A 71 -2.60 -8.33 0.93
C ILE A 71 -1.84 -7.29 0.12
N SER A 72 -0.51 -7.40 0.10
CA SER A 72 0.30 -6.67 -0.86
C SER A 72 0.05 -7.21 -2.28
N ALA A 73 -0.15 -6.32 -3.25
CA ALA A 73 -0.48 -6.67 -4.62
C ALA A 73 0.16 -5.69 -5.62
N ASN A 74 0.46 -6.15 -6.83
CA ASN A 74 1.00 -5.29 -7.91
C ASN A 74 -0.09 -4.45 -8.63
N VAL A 75 -1.36 -4.77 -8.40
CA VAL A 75 -2.54 -4.00 -8.83
C VAL A 75 -3.59 -4.19 -7.74
N GLY A 76 -3.51 -3.37 -6.70
CA GLY A 76 -4.47 -3.39 -5.60
C GLY A 76 -5.84 -2.83 -6.02
N ASN A 77 -6.85 -3.02 -5.16
CA ASN A 77 -8.19 -2.44 -5.28
C ASN A 77 -8.96 -2.55 -3.94
N ALA A 78 -8.26 -2.59 -2.80
CA ALA A 78 -8.87 -2.81 -1.49
C ALA A 78 -9.94 -1.76 -1.15
N TRP A 79 -9.79 -0.54 -1.65
CA TRP A 79 -10.74 0.57 -1.48
C TRP A 79 -11.28 1.07 -2.83
N ALA A 80 -11.23 0.26 -3.89
CA ALA A 80 -11.81 0.60 -5.18
C ALA A 80 -13.28 0.19 -5.22
N GLY A 81 -14.18 1.19 -5.17
CA GLY A 81 -15.59 0.95 -4.85
C GLY A 81 -15.77 0.85 -3.34
N SER A 82 -16.82 1.47 -2.82
CA SER A 82 -17.07 1.69 -1.38
C SER A 82 -17.26 0.43 -0.51
N ASN A 83 -17.05 -0.78 -1.03
CA ASN A 83 -17.62 -2.01 -0.46
C ASN A 83 -16.62 -3.11 -0.12
N ASN A 84 -15.32 -2.96 -0.41
CA ASN A 84 -14.36 -4.01 -0.10
C ASN A 84 -13.69 -3.82 1.26
N CYS A 85 -13.33 -2.59 1.62
CA CYS A 85 -12.74 -2.25 2.91
C CYS A 85 -13.19 -0.87 3.39
N HIS A 86 -13.33 -0.70 4.70
CA HIS A 86 -13.75 0.53 5.36
C HIS A 86 -13.13 0.65 6.78
N ASN A 87 -13.36 1.78 7.44
CA ASN A 87 -12.79 2.11 8.76
C ASN A 87 -11.26 1.97 8.82
N THR A 88 -10.58 2.33 7.72
CA THR A 88 -9.14 2.15 7.59
C THR A 88 -8.39 3.20 8.41
N HIS A 89 -7.39 2.77 9.16
CA HIS A 89 -6.54 3.67 9.95
C HIS A 89 -5.15 3.08 10.15
N LYS A 90 -4.24 3.94 10.58
CA LYS A 90 -2.90 3.55 11.03
C LYS A 90 -3.01 2.78 12.34
N ASP A 91 -2.35 1.64 12.42
CA ASP A 91 -2.21 0.82 13.63
C ASP A 91 -0.73 0.60 13.94
N GLY A 92 -0.25 1.18 15.04
CA GLY A 92 1.18 1.18 15.36
C GLY A 92 2.03 1.97 14.35
N SER A 93 3.31 1.61 14.21
CA SER A 93 4.27 2.30 13.33
C SER A 93 4.33 1.74 11.92
N THR A 94 3.80 0.54 11.68
CA THR A 94 3.99 -0.19 10.41
C THR A 94 2.73 -0.81 9.85
N ASN A 95 1.62 -0.86 10.58
CA ASN A 95 0.42 -1.54 10.11
C ASN A 95 -0.64 -0.56 9.64
N ILE A 96 -1.33 -0.95 8.57
CA ILE A 96 -2.64 -0.41 8.21
C ILE A 96 -3.67 -1.42 8.70
N LYS A 97 -4.66 -0.96 9.44
CA LYS A 97 -5.79 -1.77 9.91
C LYS A 97 -7.05 -1.34 9.18
N SER A 98 -7.86 -2.30 8.74
CA SER A 98 -9.11 -2.05 8.04
C SER A 98 -10.12 -3.15 8.33
N THR A 99 -11.40 -2.86 8.12
CA THR A 99 -12.46 -3.86 8.10
C THR A 99 -12.81 -4.13 6.65
N CYS A 100 -12.69 -5.38 6.22
CA CYS A 100 -12.88 -5.77 4.83
C CYS A 100 -13.88 -6.90 4.70
N TRP A 101 -14.59 -6.93 3.58
CA TRP A 101 -15.60 -7.95 3.33
C TRP A 101 -14.96 -9.29 2.95
N ASP A 102 -15.42 -10.33 3.63
CA ASP A 102 -15.20 -11.74 3.37
C ASP A 102 -16.49 -12.38 2.83
N TRP A 103 -16.34 -13.27 1.85
CA TRP A 103 -17.45 -14.02 1.25
C TRP A 103 -18.18 -14.96 2.22
N TYR A 104 -17.54 -15.40 3.31
CA TYR A 104 -18.11 -16.37 4.24
C TYR A 104 -18.66 -15.74 5.53
N GLU A 105 -17.90 -14.84 6.15
CA GLU A 105 -18.24 -14.29 7.47
C GLU A 105 -18.76 -12.84 7.44
N GLY A 106 -18.71 -12.17 6.28
CA GLY A 106 -19.05 -10.76 6.17
C GLY A 106 -17.84 -9.87 6.53
N ASP A 107 -18.03 -8.85 7.36
CA ASP A 107 -16.97 -7.89 7.67
C ASP A 107 -15.92 -8.46 8.64
N VAL A 108 -14.67 -8.56 8.20
CA VAL A 108 -13.53 -9.06 8.98
C VAL A 108 -12.51 -7.93 9.21
N THR A 109 -12.05 -7.77 10.45
CA THR A 109 -10.96 -6.82 10.75
C THR A 109 -9.62 -7.46 10.46
N THR A 110 -8.81 -6.79 9.65
CA THR A 110 -7.51 -7.28 9.20
C THR A 110 -6.45 -6.17 9.24
N SER A 111 -5.19 -6.57 9.28
CA SER A 111 -4.05 -5.65 9.27
C SER A 111 -3.02 -6.09 8.24
N LEU A 112 -2.40 -5.11 7.57
CA LEU A 112 -1.27 -5.32 6.67
C LEU A 112 -0.06 -4.54 7.18
N ASN A 113 1.06 -5.23 7.33
CA ASN A 113 2.35 -4.59 7.58
C ASN A 113 2.86 -3.97 6.27
N ILE A 114 3.09 -2.66 6.27
CA ILE A 114 3.57 -1.88 5.12
C ILE A 114 5.03 -1.42 5.28
N GLY A 115 5.73 -1.89 6.32
CA GLY A 115 7.14 -1.61 6.59
C GLY A 115 8.10 -2.73 6.22
N GLU A 116 7.60 -3.85 5.69
CA GLU A 116 8.37 -5.03 5.24
C GLU A 116 8.47 -5.10 3.72
#